data_AF-A0A497HLQ9-F1
#
_entry.id   AF-A0A497HLQ9-F1
#
_cell.length_a   1.000
_cell.length_b   1.000
_cell.length_c   1.000
_cell.angle_alpha   90.00
_cell.angle_beta   90.00
_cell.angle_gamma   90.00
#
_symmetry.space_group_name_H-M   'P 1'
#
loop_
_entity.id
_entity.type
_entity.pdbx_description
1 polymer ?
#
loop_
_entity_poly.entity_id
_entity_poly.type
_entity_poly.pdbx_seq_one_letter_code
_entity_poly.pdbx_strand_id
1 'polypeptide(L)'
;MGSDNAVSGVVGIVFMVAIVIMLAVGVYAYSNGMLRFSKATVDISYNVDKVTNSIIIVKGSNSYKYAEGTTPNLVFRDESGNEYYVQADLSIGTGTSNLRQTTISGGDMITGFNEGITYTMVWKPTNQIIGTIKF
;
A
#
# COMPACT_ATOMS: atom_id res chain seq x y z
N MET A 1 -5.02 -43.62 -54.60
CA MET A 1 -4.88 -42.15 -54.45
C MET A 1 -5.56 -41.74 -53.17
N GLY A 2 -4.82 -41.47 -52.09
CA GLY A 2 -5.44 -41.17 -50.79
C GLY A 2 -4.46 -40.87 -49.66
N SER A 3 -3.32 -40.24 -49.96
CA SER A 3 -2.26 -40.00 -48.96
C SER A 3 -1.81 -38.54 -48.83
N ASP A 4 -2.28 -37.63 -49.68
CA ASP A 4 -1.73 -36.25 -49.70
C ASP A 4 -2.65 -35.23 -49.02
N ASN A 5 -3.93 -35.56 -48.82
CA ASN A 5 -4.91 -34.67 -48.17
C ASN A 5 -4.93 -34.78 -46.64
N ALA A 6 -4.36 -35.85 -46.07
CA ALA A 6 -4.29 -36.04 -44.61
C ALA A 6 -3.15 -35.21 -43.97
N VAL A 7 -2.04 -35.04 -44.69
CA VAL A 7 -0.84 -34.35 -44.17
C VAL A 7 -1.10 -32.85 -44.00
N SER A 8 -1.87 -32.23 -44.90
CA SER A 8 -2.21 -30.80 -44.82
C SER A 8 -3.09 -30.45 -43.61
N GLY A 9 -4.09 -31.30 -43.29
CA GLY A 9 -4.97 -31.09 -42.14
C GLY A 9 -4.24 -31.23 -40.80
N VAL A 10 -3.30 -32.18 -40.69
CA VAL A 10 -2.50 -32.39 -39.48
C VAL A 10 -1.55 -31.21 -39.24
N VAL A 11 -0.91 -30.69 -40.29
CA VAL A 11 -0.02 -29.52 -40.17
C VAL A 11 -0.79 -28.29 -39.68
N GLY A 12 -2.00 -28.04 -40.21
CA GLY A 12 -2.85 -26.93 -39.75
C GLY A 12 -3.24 -27.02 -38.27
N ILE A 13 -3.58 -28.23 -37.79
CA ILE A 13 -3.93 -28.46 -36.38
C ILE A 13 -2.71 -28.27 -35.47
N VAL A 14 -1.53 -28.75 -35.88
CA VAL A 14 -0.29 -28.59 -35.09
C VAL A 14 0.09 -27.11 -34.95
N PHE A 15 -0.04 -26.32 -36.02
CA PHE A 15 0.20 -24.87 -35.94
C PHE A 15 -0.82 -24.16 -35.04
N MET A 16 -2.10 -24.52 -35.13
CA MET A 16 -3.15 -23.92 -34.30
C MET A 16 -2.93 -24.23 -32.81
N VAL A 17 -2.59 -25.47 -32.47
CA VAL A 17 -2.28 -25.89 -31.09
C VAL A 17 -1.02 -25.17 -30.58
N ALA A 18 0.01 -25.03 -31.40
CA ALA A 18 1.23 -24.31 -31.01
C ALA A 18 0.96 -22.83 -30.70
N ILE A 19 0.12 -22.15 -31.50
CA ILE A 19 -0.25 -20.75 -31.26
C ILE A 19 -1.08 -20.61 -29.99
N VAL A 20 -2.04 -21.51 -29.75
CA VAL A 20 -2.86 -21.50 -28.52
C VAL A 20 -2.00 -21.75 -27.28
N ILE A 21 -1.03 -22.66 -27.35
CA ILE A 21 -0.08 -22.90 -26.25
C ILE A 21 0.82 -21.68 -26.03
N MET A 22 1.32 -21.03 -27.07
CA MET A 22 2.13 -19.80 -26.92
C MET A 22 1.32 -18.64 -26.33
N LEU A 23 0.06 -18.48 -26.71
CA LEU A 23 -0.84 -17.50 -26.10
C LEU A 23 -1.14 -17.84 -24.65
N ALA A 24 -1.40 -19.12 -24.32
CA ALA A 24 -1.64 -19.55 -22.95
C ALA A 24 -0.41 -19.40 -22.06
N VAL A 25 0.79 -19.71 -22.56
CA VAL A 25 2.07 -19.51 -21.84
C VAL A 25 2.38 -18.02 -21.72
N GLY A 26 2.13 -17.22 -22.76
CA GLY A 26 2.25 -15.77 -22.70
C GLY A 26 1.31 -15.17 -21.66
N VAL A 27 0.04 -15.58 -21.63
CA VAL A 27 -0.96 -15.16 -20.64
C VAL A 27 -0.63 -15.67 -19.24
N TYR A 28 -0.08 -16.88 -19.08
CA TYR A 28 0.32 -17.42 -17.77
C TYR A 28 1.60 -16.77 -17.23
N ALA A 29 2.57 -16.49 -18.11
CA ALA A 29 3.78 -15.74 -17.79
C ALA A 29 3.45 -14.26 -17.53
N TYR A 30 2.44 -13.70 -18.19
CA TYR A 30 1.92 -12.36 -17.92
C TYR A 30 1.09 -12.35 -16.63
N SER A 31 0.22 -13.32 -16.38
CA SER A 31 -0.57 -13.38 -15.13
C SER A 31 0.29 -13.65 -13.89
N ASN A 32 1.41 -14.36 -14.03
CA ASN A 32 2.34 -14.66 -12.93
C ASN A 32 3.58 -13.74 -12.89
N GLY A 33 3.88 -13.00 -13.96
CA GLY A 33 5.07 -12.16 -14.11
C GLY A 33 4.80 -10.68 -14.32
N MET A 34 3.56 -10.28 -14.60
CA MET A 34 3.18 -8.88 -14.72
C MET A 34 3.02 -8.27 -13.33
N LEU A 35 4.06 -7.53 -12.94
CA LEU A 35 4.06 -6.57 -11.85
C LEU A 35 3.90 -7.20 -10.46
N ARG A 36 4.94 -7.97 -10.06
CA ARG A 36 5.40 -7.89 -8.67
C ARG A 36 5.92 -6.47 -8.44
N PHE A 37 5.03 -5.49 -8.33
CA PHE A 37 5.30 -4.41 -7.40
C PHE A 37 5.50 -5.13 -6.09
N SER A 38 6.74 -5.18 -5.62
CA SER A 38 6.98 -5.42 -4.21
C SER A 38 6.02 -4.46 -3.51
N LYS A 39 4.94 -4.99 -2.93
CA LYS A 39 4.06 -4.21 -2.07
C LYS A 39 5.01 -3.77 -0.98
N ALA A 40 5.55 -2.55 -1.08
CA ALA A 40 6.62 -2.16 -0.19
C ALA A 40 6.03 -2.28 1.20
N THR A 41 6.61 -3.19 1.97
CA THR A 41 6.06 -3.57 3.25
C THR A 41 6.24 -2.34 4.13
N VAL A 42 5.12 -1.75 4.58
CA VAL A 42 5.19 -0.56 5.42
C VAL A 42 5.83 -0.98 6.73
N ASP A 43 7.03 -0.48 6.96
CA ASP A 43 7.89 -0.86 8.08
C ASP A 43 7.90 0.29 9.08
N ILE A 44 6.75 0.50 9.71
CA ILE A 44 6.55 1.49 10.77
C ILE A 44 6.39 0.75 12.09
N SER A 45 7.25 1.07 13.05
CA SER A 45 7.12 0.62 14.44
C SER A 45 7.12 1.82 15.37
N TYR A 46 6.41 1.71 16.48
CA TYR A 46 6.14 2.85 17.35
C TYR A 46 5.97 2.40 18.81
N ASN A 47 6.20 3.34 19.72
CA ASN A 47 5.87 3.23 21.13
C ASN A 47 4.76 4.23 21.45
N VAL A 48 3.87 3.85 22.37
CA VAL A 48 2.78 4.70 22.85
C VAL A 48 3.17 5.23 24.22
N ASP A 49 3.22 6.54 24.36
CA ASP A 49 3.34 7.19 25.65
C ASP A 49 1.95 7.67 26.10
N LYS A 50 1.41 6.95 27.09
CA LYS A 50 0.09 7.23 27.67
C LYS A 50 0.10 8.37 28.68
N VAL A 51 1.28 8.79 29.17
CA VAL A 51 1.37 9.92 30.10
C VAL A 51 1.18 11.22 29.35
N THR A 52 1.76 11.32 28.15
CA THR A 52 1.71 12.52 27.31
C THR A 52 0.73 12.43 26.15
N ASN A 53 -0.01 11.32 26.04
CA ASN A 53 -0.91 11.00 24.92
C ASN A 53 -0.22 11.20 23.55
N SER A 54 0.92 10.54 23.38
CA SER A 54 1.76 10.68 22.19
C SER A 54 2.25 9.34 21.64
N ILE A 55 2.67 9.35 20.38
CA ILE A 55 3.31 8.22 19.72
C ILE A 55 4.73 8.60 19.37
N ILE A 56 5.69 7.79 19.81
CA ILE A 56 7.08 7.91 19.40
C ILE A 56 7.35 6.88 18.31
N ILE A 57 7.71 7.34 17.13
CA ILE A 57 8.07 6.46 16.02
C ILE A 57 9.45 5.88 16.30
N VAL A 58 9.53 4.56 16.44
CA VAL A 58 10.78 3.84 16.64
C VAL A 58 11.45 3.58 15.29
N LYS A 59 10.63 3.29 14.28
CA LYS A 59 11.07 3.08 12.90
C LYS A 59 10.04 3.68 11.97
N GLY A 60 10.50 4.55 11.07
CA GLY A 60 9.68 5.22 10.08
C GLY A 60 9.83 4.60 8.70
N SER A 61 8.74 4.54 7.95
CA SER A 61 8.81 4.15 6.54
C SER A 61 9.27 5.35 5.72
N ASN A 62 10.57 5.40 5.42
CA ASN A 62 11.10 6.37 4.48
C ASN A 62 10.64 6.03 3.05
N SER A 63 10.03 7.03 2.39
CA SER A 63 9.90 7.11 0.93
C SER A 63 8.79 6.29 0.26
N TYR A 64 7.52 6.57 0.56
CA TYR A 64 6.56 6.69 -0.53
C TYR A 64 6.45 8.16 -0.92
N LYS A 65 7.27 8.55 -1.91
CA LYS A 65 6.93 9.71 -2.72
C LYS A 65 5.71 9.31 -3.55
N TYR A 66 4.52 9.43 -2.99
CA TYR A 66 3.40 9.77 -3.86
C TYR A 66 3.82 11.03 -4.60
N ALA A 67 3.60 11.08 -5.91
CA ALA A 67 3.77 12.31 -6.68
C ALA A 67 3.16 13.46 -5.87
N GLU A 68 3.92 14.54 -5.65
CA GLU A 68 3.51 15.67 -4.81
C GLU A 68 2.02 15.96 -4.97
N GLY A 69 1.23 15.78 -3.90
CA GLY A 69 -0.21 15.84 -4.06
C GLY A 69 -0.98 15.47 -2.80
N THR A 70 -1.31 16.49 -1.99
CA THR A 70 -2.45 16.68 -1.06
C THR A 70 -2.82 15.59 -0.04
N THR A 71 -2.33 14.36 -0.17
CA THR A 71 -2.71 13.21 0.66
C THR A 71 -1.57 12.82 1.59
N PRO A 72 -1.79 12.84 2.92
CA PRO A 72 -0.80 12.51 3.94
C PRO A 72 -0.60 11.00 3.94
N ASN A 73 0.64 10.58 4.18
CA ASN A 73 0.98 9.18 4.12
C ASN A 73 0.49 8.40 5.35
N LEU A 74 0.50 9.04 6.53
CA LEU A 74 0.00 8.47 7.78
C LEU A 74 -1.30 9.16 8.21
N VAL A 75 -2.32 8.36 8.50
CA VAL A 75 -3.65 8.81 8.93
C VAL A 75 -4.09 8.05 10.16
N PHE A 76 -4.71 8.75 11.08
CA PHE A 76 -5.34 8.17 12.26
C PHE A 76 -6.85 8.28 12.10
N ARG A 77 -7.56 7.17 12.26
CA ARG A 77 -9.03 7.14 12.20
C ARG A 77 -9.58 6.83 13.57
N ASP A 78 -10.48 7.66 14.08
CA ASP A 78 -11.17 7.38 15.34
C ASP A 78 -12.31 6.36 15.17
N GLU A 79 -12.95 6.01 16.29
CA GLU A 79 -14.08 5.09 16.35
C GLU A 79 -15.32 5.60 15.60
N SER A 80 -15.44 6.92 15.40
CA SER A 80 -16.53 7.57 14.66
C SER A 80 -16.25 7.65 13.15
N GLY A 81 -15.07 7.21 12.71
CA GLY A 81 -14.65 7.28 11.31
C GLY A 81 -14.02 8.62 10.90
N ASN A 82 -13.81 9.54 11.84
CA ASN A 82 -13.13 10.80 11.56
C ASN A 82 -11.66 10.53 11.25
N GLU A 83 -11.14 11.20 10.22
CA GLU A 83 -9.74 11.08 9.82
C GLU A 83 -8.91 12.26 10.31
N TYR A 84 -7.81 11.92 10.93
CA TYR A 84 -6.80 12.79 11.50
C TYR A 84 -5.47 12.57 10.80
N TYR A 85 -4.70 13.63 10.67
CA TYR A 85 -3.48 13.66 9.87
C TYR A 85 -2.34 14.23 10.69
N VAL A 86 -1.11 13.81 10.37
CA VAL A 86 0.10 14.40 10.96
C VAL A 86 0.40 15.72 10.24
N GLN A 87 0.36 16.82 10.99
CA GLN A 87 0.76 18.14 10.52
C GLN A 87 2.29 18.31 10.58
N ALA A 88 2.82 19.35 9.94
CA ALA A 88 4.27 19.58 9.84
C ALA A 88 4.99 19.75 11.19
N ASP A 89 4.26 20.10 12.26
CA ASP A 89 4.75 20.19 13.63
C ASP A 89 4.64 18.88 14.41
N LEU A 90 4.35 17.76 13.72
CA LEU A 90 4.08 16.46 14.31
C LEU A 90 2.86 16.47 15.27
N SER A 91 1.90 17.36 15.06
CA SER A 91 0.61 17.33 15.77
C SER A 91 -0.47 16.62 14.96
N ILE A 92 -1.43 16.02 15.67
CA ILE A 92 -2.67 15.56 15.07
C ILE A 92 -3.58 16.75 14.74
N GLY A 93 -4.08 16.78 13.50
CA GLY A 93 -5.08 17.74 13.05
C GLY A 93 -6.20 17.12 12.22
N THR A 94 -7.28 17.88 12.04
CA THR A 94 -8.41 17.55 11.16
C THR A 94 -8.38 18.44 9.90
N GLY A 95 -8.85 17.92 8.76
CA GLY A 95 -9.01 18.71 7.53
C GLY A 95 -7.80 18.74 6.57
N THR A 96 -7.98 19.39 5.42
CA THR A 96 -7.10 19.39 4.22
C THR A 96 -6.00 20.46 4.24
N SER A 97 -5.35 20.68 5.38
CA SER A 97 -4.24 21.65 5.46
C SER A 97 -3.09 21.27 4.52
N ASN A 98 -2.42 22.29 3.97
CA ASN A 98 -1.26 22.15 3.09
C ASN A 98 0.00 21.64 3.83
N LEU A 99 0.01 21.69 5.17
CA LEU A 99 1.15 21.30 6.01
C LEU A 99 1.04 19.85 6.48
N ARG A 100 0.86 18.91 5.55
CA ARG A 100 0.75 17.48 5.85
C ARG A 100 2.11 16.80 5.77
N GLN A 101 2.49 16.10 6.83
CA GLN A 101 3.76 15.40 6.86
C GLN A 101 3.69 14.14 5.99
N THR A 102 4.50 14.13 4.92
CA THR A 102 4.57 13.02 3.96
C THR A 102 5.68 12.03 4.32
N THR A 103 6.61 12.40 5.19
CA THR A 103 7.72 11.54 5.61
C THR A 103 7.70 11.40 7.12
N ILE A 104 7.73 10.17 7.61
CA ILE A 104 7.80 9.87 9.04
C ILE A 104 9.04 9.02 9.27
N SER A 105 9.87 9.44 10.23
CA SER A 105 11.17 8.87 10.55
C SER A 105 11.22 8.33 11.97
N GLY A 106 12.19 7.45 12.26
CA GLY A 106 12.48 7.07 13.64
C GLY A 106 12.91 8.29 14.46
N GLY A 107 12.33 8.46 15.64
CA GLY A 107 12.52 9.61 16.52
C GLY A 107 11.36 10.62 16.47
N ASP A 108 10.50 10.58 15.45
CA ASP A 108 9.36 11.50 15.35
C ASP A 108 8.38 11.25 16.50
N MET A 109 7.93 12.32 17.16
CA MET A 109 6.95 12.28 18.24
C MET A 109 5.65 12.92 17.78
N ILE A 110 4.62 12.12 17.55
CA ILE A 110 3.29 12.60 17.15
C ILE A 110 2.47 12.89 18.41
N THR A 111 1.93 14.09 18.51
CA THR A 111 1.20 14.59 19.69
C THR A 111 -0.22 15.03 19.35
N GLY A 112 -1.03 15.38 20.35
CA GLY A 112 -2.39 15.90 20.15
C GLY A 112 -3.48 14.83 20.04
N PHE A 113 -3.20 13.61 20.53
CA PHE A 113 -4.23 12.58 20.66
C PHE A 113 -5.17 12.90 21.83
N ASN A 114 -6.47 12.66 21.61
CA ASN A 114 -7.47 12.82 22.66
C ASN A 114 -7.49 11.61 23.58
N GLU A 115 -7.52 11.85 24.89
CA GLU A 115 -7.67 10.82 25.91
C GLU A 115 -9.03 10.10 25.78
N GLY A 116 -9.04 8.79 26.01
CA GLY A 116 -10.21 7.93 25.94
C GLY A 116 -10.58 7.48 24.53
N ILE A 117 -9.95 8.02 23.50
CA ILE A 117 -10.25 7.73 22.09
C ILE A 117 -9.34 6.63 21.55
N THR A 118 -9.94 5.69 20.82
CA THR A 118 -9.21 4.69 20.05
C THR A 118 -8.93 5.21 18.64
N TYR A 119 -7.66 5.18 18.23
CA TYR A 119 -7.20 5.56 16.90
C TYR A 119 -6.65 4.35 16.16
N THR A 120 -7.13 4.14 14.94
CA THR A 120 -6.55 3.19 13.99
C THR A 120 -5.59 3.92 13.07
N MET A 121 -4.32 3.53 13.12
CA MET A 121 -3.24 4.09 12.32
C MET A 121 -3.16 3.38 10.96
N VAL A 122 -3.27 4.16 9.89
CA VAL A 122 -3.37 3.69 8.51
C VAL A 122 -2.32 4.36 7.65
N TRP A 123 -1.57 3.54 6.91
CA TRP A 123 -0.71 4.01 5.83
C TRP A 123 -1.53 4.14 4.55
N LYS A 124 -1.88 5.38 4.16
CA LYS A 124 -2.73 5.65 3.00
C LYS A 124 -2.18 5.15 1.67
N PRO A 125 -0.87 5.26 1.37
CA PRO A 125 -0.32 4.79 0.09
C PRO A 125 -0.66 3.33 -0.25
N THR A 126 -0.81 2.47 0.77
CA THR A 126 -1.13 1.05 0.59
C THR A 126 -2.43 0.63 1.27
N ASN A 127 -3.14 1.57 1.91
CA ASN A 127 -4.25 1.33 2.83
C ASN A 127 -3.94 0.25 3.90
N GLN A 128 -2.67 0.12 4.30
CA GLN A 128 -2.28 -0.84 5.32
C GLN A 128 -2.58 -0.29 6.70
N ILE A 129 -3.29 -1.08 7.52
CA ILE A 129 -3.42 -0.81 8.95
C ILE A 129 -2.08 -1.16 9.60
N ILE A 130 -1.49 -0.19 10.27
CA ILE A 130 -0.22 -0.38 11.01
C ILE A 130 -0.53 -0.84 12.44
N GLY A 131 -1.57 -0.29 13.05
CA GLY A 131 -2.03 -0.71 14.36
C GLY A 131 -3.18 0.13 14.90
N THR A 132 -3.70 -0.26 16.06
CA THR A 132 -4.78 0.43 16.76
C THR A 132 -4.31 0.76 18.17
N ILE A 133 -4.57 1.99 18.62
CA ILE A 133 -4.03 2.54 19.87
C ILE A 133 -5.17 3.22 20.62
N LYS A 134 -5.22 3.03 21.92
CA LYS A 134 -6.11 3.76 22.82
C LYS A 134 -5.27 4.55 23.82
N PHE A 135 -5.56 5.85 23.89
CA PHE A 135 -5.00 6.76 24.87
C PHE A 135 -5.89 6.80 26.11
#